data_AF-A0A6G3WIC4-F1
#
_entry.id   AF-A0A6G3WIC4-F1
#
_cell.length_a   1.000
_cell.length_b   1.000
_cell.length_c   1.000
_cell.angle_alpha   90.00
_cell.angle_beta   90.00
_cell.angle_gamma   90.00
#
_symmetry.space_group_name_H-M   'P 1'
#
loop_
_entity.id
_entity.type
_entity.pdbx_description
1 polymer ?
#
loop_
_entity_poly.entity_id
_entity_poly.type
_entity_poly.pdbx_seq_one_letter_code
_entity_poly.pdbx_strand_id
1 'polypeptide(L)'
;HVLVNNSYLGLIRQAQRNFDIDFQVNLEFENLNSPELGVYGVDHVKVVEGLGCKAIRVTEPDQLLPAFEEAKKLAAEFRVPVVVEAILERVTNIAMSGSDI
;
A
#
# COMPACT_ATOMS: atom_id res chain seq x y z
N HIS A 1 10.52 3.60 -4.92
CA HIS A 1 9.12 3.42 -5.36
C HIS A 1 8.23 3.64 -4.16
N VAL A 2 7.15 4.43 -4.28
CA VAL A 2 6.20 4.63 -3.19
C VAL A 2 4.98 3.75 -3.46
N LEU A 3 4.73 2.81 -2.56
CA LEU A 3 3.61 1.87 -2.61
C LEU A 3 2.56 2.34 -1.62
N VAL A 4 1.37 2.70 -2.10
CA VAL A 4 0.21 3.03 -1.28
C VAL A 4 -0.68 1.81 -1.15
N ASN A 5 -0.70 1.18 0.02
CA ASN A 5 -1.37 -0.09 0.25
C ASN A 5 -2.65 0.10 1.06
N ASN A 6 -3.80 -0.09 0.42
CA ASN A 6 -5.12 -0.12 1.06
C ASN A 6 -5.73 -1.54 1.06
N SER A 7 -5.03 -2.56 0.54
CA SER A 7 -5.55 -3.92 0.34
C SER A 7 -6.83 -4.02 -0.51
N TYR A 8 -7.01 -3.08 -1.45
CA TYR A 8 -8.17 -3.03 -2.34
C TYR A 8 -7.80 -2.73 -3.79
N LEU A 9 -8.65 -3.21 -4.70
CA LEU A 9 -8.78 -2.64 -6.05
C LEU A 9 -9.58 -1.34 -5.98
N GLY A 10 -8.98 -0.28 -5.41
CA GLY A 10 -9.67 0.95 -5.00
C GLY A 10 -10.51 1.64 -6.09
N LEU A 11 -9.99 1.73 -7.33
CA LEU A 11 -10.72 2.35 -8.45
C LEU A 11 -11.95 1.52 -8.87
N ILE A 12 -11.83 0.19 -8.88
CA ILE A 12 -12.94 -0.70 -9.23
C ILE A 12 -13.99 -0.67 -8.12
N ARG A 13 -13.58 -0.70 -6.84
CA ARG A 13 -14.50 -0.49 -5.70
C ARG A 13 -15.27 0.82 -5.84
N GLN A 14 -14.58 1.91 -6.19
CA GLN A 14 -15.23 3.21 -6.37
C GLN A 14 -16.22 3.22 -7.55
N ALA A 15 -15.92 2.52 -8.64
CA ALA A 15 -16.82 2.38 -9.79
C ALA A 15 -18.04 1.49 -9.49
N GLN A 16 -17.87 0.41 -8.71
CA GLN A 16 -18.96 -0.50 -8.32
C GLN A 16 -20.00 0.17 -7.41
N ARG A 17 -19.66 1.29 -6.75
CA ARG A 17 -20.62 2.11 -5.99
C ARG A 17 -21.83 2.57 -6.81
N ASN A 18 -21.65 2.81 -8.11
CA ASN A 18 -22.75 3.21 -9.00
C ASN A 18 -23.80 2.10 -9.20
N PHE A 19 -23.49 0.88 -8.78
CA PHE A 19 -24.33 -0.30 -8.91
C PHE A 19 -24.71 -0.90 -7.54
N ASP A 20 -24.38 -0.23 -6.44
CA ASP A 20 -24.50 -0.76 -5.07
C ASP A 20 -23.81 -2.13 -4.88
N ILE A 21 -22.65 -2.31 -5.54
CA ILE A 21 -21.86 -3.55 -5.48
C ILE A 21 -20.54 -3.31 -4.74
N ASP A 22 -20.12 -4.29 -3.95
CA ASP A 22 -18.76 -4.44 -3.42
C ASP A 22 -18.39 -5.93 -3.49
N PHE A 23 -17.85 -6.38 -4.63
CA PHE A 23 -17.63 -7.80 -4.90
C PHE A 23 -16.33 -8.03 -5.67
N GLN A 24 -15.51 -8.96 -5.17
CA GLN A 24 -14.22 -9.38 -5.75
C GLN A 24 -13.19 -8.23 -5.93
N VAL A 25 -13.25 -7.22 -5.06
CA VAL A 25 -12.30 -6.10 -5.06
C VAL A 25 -11.34 -6.08 -3.85
N ASN A 26 -11.54 -7.01 -2.91
CA ASN A 26 -10.70 -7.19 -1.73
C ASN A 26 -9.41 -7.94 -2.09
N LEU A 27 -8.28 -7.45 -1.60
CA LEU A 27 -6.98 -8.14 -1.68
C LEU A 27 -6.51 -8.64 -0.30
N GLU A 28 -7.34 -8.49 0.72
CA GLU A 28 -7.03 -8.87 2.09
C GLU A 28 -6.99 -10.38 2.31
N PHE A 29 -6.12 -10.79 3.22
CA PHE A 29 -6.16 -12.07 3.91
C PHE A 29 -5.28 -11.96 5.16
N GLU A 30 -5.49 -12.85 6.13
CA GLU A 30 -4.58 -12.97 7.27
C GLU A 30 -3.30 -13.66 6.84
N ASN A 31 -2.18 -12.95 6.93
CA ASN A 31 -0.90 -13.51 6.56
C ASN A 31 -0.32 -14.33 7.71
N LEU A 32 -0.33 -15.66 7.57
CA LEU A 32 0.22 -16.59 8.57
C LEU A 32 1.68 -16.27 8.95
N ASN A 33 2.47 -15.77 8.00
CA ASN A 33 3.89 -15.49 8.20
C ASN A 33 4.17 -14.05 8.64
N SER A 34 3.15 -13.20 8.69
CA SER A 34 3.27 -11.77 9.00
C SER A 34 2.04 -11.29 9.80
N PRO A 35 1.76 -11.88 10.97
CA PRO A 35 0.58 -11.53 11.77
C PRO A 35 0.53 -10.05 12.18
N GLU A 36 1.68 -9.38 12.27
CA GLU A 36 1.83 -7.96 12.55
C GLU A 36 1.17 -7.04 11.51
N LEU A 37 0.91 -7.53 10.28
CA LEU A 37 0.20 -6.80 9.23
C LEU A 37 -1.33 -6.83 9.40
N GLY A 38 -1.86 -7.66 10.30
CA GLY A 38 -3.29 -7.93 10.37
C GLY A 38 -3.83 -8.48 9.06
N VAL A 39 -4.92 -7.88 8.56
CA VAL A 39 -5.63 -8.31 7.34
C VAL A 39 -5.18 -7.55 6.07
N TYR A 40 -3.94 -7.08 6.00
CA TYR A 40 -3.46 -6.38 4.80
C TYR A 40 -2.97 -7.32 3.68
N GLY A 41 -2.98 -8.64 3.90
CA GLY A 41 -2.62 -9.63 2.91
C GLY A 41 -1.10 -9.75 2.70
N VAL A 42 -0.61 -9.29 1.56
CA VAL A 42 0.79 -9.49 1.18
C VAL A 42 1.73 -8.62 2.01
N ASP A 43 2.79 -9.23 2.55
CA ASP A 43 3.90 -8.50 3.17
C ASP A 43 4.88 -8.02 2.10
N HIS A 44 4.67 -6.81 1.59
CA HIS A 44 5.52 -6.24 0.54
C HIS A 44 6.96 -6.00 1.01
N VAL A 45 7.20 -5.78 2.31
CA VAL A 45 8.56 -5.63 2.84
C VAL A 45 9.33 -6.93 2.63
N LYS A 46 8.79 -8.06 3.13
CA LYS A 46 9.43 -9.38 2.96
C LYS A 46 9.59 -9.77 1.49
N VAL A 47 8.61 -9.47 0.63
CA VAL A 47 8.69 -9.74 -0.81
C VAL A 47 9.83 -8.94 -1.45
N VAL A 48 9.91 -7.63 -1.19
CA VAL A 48 10.92 -6.76 -1.78
C VAL A 48 12.33 -7.11 -1.29
N GLU A 49 12.49 -7.46 -0.02
CA GLU A 49 13.76 -7.95 0.52
C GLU A 49 14.17 -9.29 -0.10
N GLY A 50 13.23 -10.21 -0.30
CA GLY A 50 13.46 -11.47 -1.02
C GLY A 50 13.89 -11.29 -2.48
N LEU A 51 13.54 -10.16 -3.09
CA LEU A 51 13.98 -9.74 -4.43
C LEU A 51 15.32 -8.98 -4.43
N GLY A 52 16.00 -8.87 -3.29
CA GLY A 52 17.31 -8.22 -3.16
C GLY A 52 17.26 -6.68 -3.10
N CYS A 53 16.09 -6.11 -2.85
CA CYS A 53 15.89 -4.67 -2.68
C CYS A 53 15.80 -4.28 -1.20
N LYS A 54 15.59 -2.99 -0.91
CA LYS A 54 15.28 -2.50 0.44
C LYS A 54 13.83 -2.05 0.51
N ALA A 55 13.21 -2.19 1.67
CA ALA A 55 11.85 -1.70 1.90
C ALA A 55 11.72 -1.05 3.28
N ILE A 56 10.84 -0.05 3.37
CA ILE A 56 10.45 0.63 4.61
C ILE A 56 8.93 0.64 4.65
N ARG A 57 8.33 0.19 5.76
CA ARG A 57 6.89 0.29 6.02
C ARG A 57 6.59 1.49 6.89
N VAL A 58 5.54 2.22 6.54
CA VAL A 58 5.04 3.38 7.26
C VAL A 58 3.55 3.17 7.57
N THR A 59 3.20 3.20 8.85
CA THR A 59 1.81 3.09 9.33
C THR A 59 1.26 4.42 9.80
N GLU A 60 2.13 5.33 10.26
CA GLU A 60 1.76 6.64 10.78
C GLU A 60 2.16 7.74 9.79
N PRO A 61 1.27 8.71 9.48
CA PRO A 61 1.55 9.75 8.48
C PRO A 61 2.79 10.61 8.76
N ASP A 62 3.09 10.88 10.03
CA ASP A 62 4.24 11.67 10.48
C ASP A 62 5.59 10.99 10.19
N GLN A 63 5.59 9.66 10.01
CA GLN A 63 6.77 8.87 9.71
C GLN A 63 7.13 8.84 8.21
N LEU A 64 6.29 9.39 7.33
CA LEU A 64 6.57 9.43 5.88
C LEU A 64 7.82 10.24 5.53
N LEU A 65 7.97 11.43 6.11
CA LEU A 65 9.13 12.29 5.85
C LEU A 65 10.44 11.62 6.32
N PRO A 66 10.54 11.12 7.58
CA PRO A 66 11.67 10.31 8.01
C PRO A 66 11.95 9.11 7.09
N ALA A 67 10.91 8.38 6.67
CA ALA A 67 11.07 7.22 5.80
C ALA A 67 11.63 7.57 4.42
N PHE A 68 11.26 8.72 3.85
CA PHE A 68 11.83 9.17 2.57
C PHE A 68 13.30 9.55 2.69
N GLU A 69 13.71 10.20 3.79
CA GLU A 69 15.12 10.49 4.02
C GLU A 69 15.94 9.22 4.23
N GLU A 70 15.40 8.25 4.97
CA GLU A 70 16.04 6.95 5.13
C GLU A 70 16.14 6.17 3.81
N ALA A 71 15.07 6.18 3.00
CA ALA A 71 15.08 5.54 1.69
C ALA A 71 16.16 6.11 0.76
N LYS A 72 16.42 7.42 0.79
CA LYS A 72 17.50 8.05 0.03
C LYS A 72 18.88 7.55 0.47
N LYS A 73 19.10 7.42 1.78
CA LYS A 73 20.37 6.90 2.32
C LYS A 73 20.59 5.45 1.90
N LEU A 74 19.57 4.60 2.08
CA LEU A 74 19.65 3.18 1.69
C LEU A 74 19.91 3.03 0.18
N ALA A 75 19.26 3.85 -0.66
CA ALA A 75 19.50 3.83 -2.10
C ALA A 75 20.93 4.24 -2.45
N ALA A 76 21.49 5.23 -1.76
CA ALA A 76 22.86 5.69 -1.97
C ALA A 76 23.89 4.65 -1.51
N GLU A 77 23.68 4.02 -0.36
CA GLU A 77 24.57 3.03 0.25
C GLU A 77 24.55 1.69 -0.50
N PHE A 78 23.37 1.10 -0.66
CA PHE A 78 23.23 -0.26 -1.19
C PHE A 78 23.09 -0.30 -2.71
N ARG A 79 22.85 0.84 -3.36
CA ARG A 79 22.73 0.96 -4.83
C ARG A 79 21.65 0.05 -5.43
N VAL A 80 20.61 -0.25 -4.65
CA VAL A 80 19.44 -1.03 -5.06
C VAL A 80 18.16 -0.19 -4.96
N PRO A 81 17.07 -0.58 -5.64
CA PRO A 81 15.77 0.05 -5.43
C PRO A 81 15.32 -0.02 -3.97
N VAL A 82 14.70 1.08 -3.52
CA VAL A 82 14.07 1.16 -2.20
C VAL A 82 12.57 1.39 -2.36
N VAL A 83 11.77 0.55 -1.72
CA VAL A 83 10.31 0.66 -1.66
C VAL A 83 9.90 1.29 -0.34
N VAL A 84 9.06 2.32 -0.37
CA VAL A 84 8.40 2.86 0.81
C VAL A 84 6.92 2.48 0.73
N GLU A 85 6.50 1.54 1.57
CA GLU A 85 5.10 1.09 1.69
C GLU A 85 4.39 1.96 2.73
N ALA A 86 3.38 2.72 2.30
CA ALA A 86 2.47 3.45 3.17
C ALA A 86 1.18 2.64 3.34
N ILE A 87 0.91 2.23 4.57
CA ILE A 87 -0.36 1.60 4.93
C ILE A 87 -1.42 2.70 5.00
N LEU A 88 -2.46 2.56 4.18
CA LEU A 88 -3.57 3.51 4.12
C LEU A 88 -4.80 2.97 4.83
N GLU A 89 -5.74 3.87 5.14
CA GLU A 89 -7.09 3.43 5.44
C GLU A 89 -7.66 2.59 4.29
N ARG A 90 -8.50 1.62 4.64
CA ARG A 90 -9.02 0.65 3.67
C ARG A 90 -9.92 1.28 2.60
N VAL A 91 -10.71 2.26 3.02
CA VAL A 91 -11.77 2.84 2.20
C VAL A 91 -11.64 4.36 2.13
N THR A 92 -10.90 4.84 1.14
CA THR A 92 -10.91 6.25 0.72
C THR A 92 -11.64 6.38 -0.61
N ASN A 93 -12.46 7.42 -0.79
CA ASN A 93 -13.06 7.77 -2.08
C ASN A 93 -12.38 9.03 -2.61
N ILE A 94 -11.74 8.94 -3.77
CA ILE A 94 -11.08 10.09 -4.39
C ILE A 94 -12.13 10.93 -5.14
N ALA A 95 -11.98 12.25 -5.12
CA ALA A 95 -12.85 13.14 -5.89
C ALA A 95 -12.77 12.77 -7.38
N MET A 96 -13.91 12.42 -7.97
CA MET A 96 -14.06 12.17 -9.41
C MET A 96 -15.29 12.95 -9.90
N SER A 97 -15.33 13.29 -11.19
CA SER A 97 -16.49 13.98 -11.77
C SER A 97 -17.75 13.13 -11.54
N GLY A 98 -18.76 13.70 -10.90
CA GLY A 98 -20.06 13.07 -10.77
C GLY A 98 -20.70 12.93 -12.15
N SER A 99 -21.24 11.76 -12.44
CA SER A 99 -22.23 11.61 -13.51
C SER A 99 -23.56 12.22 -13.05
N ASP A 100 -23.58 13.54 -12.87
CA ASP A 100 -24.80 14.33 -13.00
C ASP A 100 -24.89 14.72 -14.50
N ILE A 101 -25.39 13.78 -15.30
CA ILE A 101 -25.99 14.02 -16.64
C ILE A 101 -27.38 13.40 -16.60
#